data_AF-A0A8H5TBT5-F1
#
_entry.id   AF-A0A8H5TBT5-F1
#
_cell.length_a   1.000
_cell.length_b   1.000
_cell.length_c   1.000
_cell.angle_alpha   90.00
_cell.angle_beta   90.00
_cell.angle_gamma   90.00
#
_symmetry.space_group_name_H-M   'P 1'
#
loop_
_entity.id
_entity.type
_entity.pdbx_description
1 polymer ?
#
loop_
_entity_poly.entity_id
_entity_poly.type
_entity_poly.pdbx_seq_one_letter_code
_entity_poly.pdbx_strand_id
1 'polypeptide(L)'
;MTYESNVSKEAMAKACMRNYDPYFQKVIRPNDILVSGNGFGYGSSREHAATDTLANSIHLVVAGSFSNIFSRNSIDNGLMGLELPRLVRRLRAAFPKDAKNPIPTFRTGWTLEWDVKKSMVHVQEGEGGEKWTEKVGDIPPNVQEIIAPGGLEEWCKHELNKAG
;
A
#
# COMPACT_ATOMS: atom_id res chain seq x y z
N MET A 1 13.64 -19.55 -4.97
CA MET A 1 12.76 -19.23 -6.11
C MET A 1 13.54 -18.27 -6.98
N THR A 2 14.14 -18.84 -8.00
CA THR A 2 14.91 -18.21 -9.08
C THR A 2 13.98 -17.29 -9.89
N TYR A 3 14.52 -16.16 -10.35
CA TYR A 3 13.84 -15.15 -11.18
C TYR A 3 13.16 -15.82 -12.40
N GLU A 4 11.83 -15.78 -12.46
CA GLU A 4 11.09 -16.02 -13.70
C GLU A 4 10.55 -14.69 -14.18
N SER A 5 11.07 -14.19 -15.31
CA SER A 5 10.65 -12.93 -15.94
C SER A 5 9.29 -13.02 -16.63
N ASN A 6 8.58 -14.13 -16.47
CA ASN A 6 7.31 -14.44 -17.15
C ASN A 6 6.19 -14.84 -16.18
N VAL A 7 6.24 -14.32 -14.94
CA VAL A 7 5.16 -14.51 -13.98
C VAL A 7 3.97 -13.64 -14.41
N SER A 8 2.84 -14.28 -14.71
CA SER A 8 1.63 -13.55 -15.10
C SER A 8 1.15 -12.62 -13.98
N LYS A 9 0.47 -11.52 -14.34
CA LYS A 9 -0.14 -10.60 -13.36
C LYS A 9 -1.04 -11.34 -12.37
N GLU A 10 -1.74 -12.37 -12.81
CA GLU A 10 -2.58 -13.21 -11.95
C GLU A 10 -1.76 -14.03 -10.94
N ALA A 11 -0.60 -14.56 -11.35
CA ALA A 11 0.28 -15.30 -10.45
C ALA A 11 0.92 -14.39 -9.40
N MET A 12 1.33 -13.17 -9.81
CA MET A 12 1.78 -12.11 -8.89
C MET A 12 0.69 -11.73 -7.89
N ALA A 13 -0.53 -11.47 -8.39
CA ALA A 13 -1.66 -11.14 -7.54
C ALA A 13 -1.91 -12.24 -6.47
N LYS A 14 -1.96 -13.51 -6.88
CA LYS A 14 -2.14 -14.66 -5.98
C LYS A 14 -0.98 -14.87 -5.01
N ALA A 15 0.23 -14.42 -5.33
CA ALA A 15 1.39 -14.51 -4.45
C ALA A 15 1.35 -13.47 -3.32
N CYS A 16 0.69 -12.33 -3.55
CA CYS A 16 0.57 -11.24 -2.58
C CYS A 16 0.07 -11.74 -1.23
N MET A 17 0.86 -11.47 -0.18
CA MET A 17 0.60 -11.82 1.23
C MET A 17 0.36 -13.31 1.53
N ARG A 18 0.48 -14.21 0.56
CA ARG A 18 0.13 -15.64 0.71
C ARG A 18 0.89 -16.36 1.83
N ASN A 19 2.13 -15.97 2.09
CA ASN A 19 2.94 -16.53 3.17
C ASN A 19 2.44 -16.13 4.57
N TYR A 20 1.72 -15.01 4.67
CA TYR A 20 1.17 -14.49 5.93
C TYR A 20 -0.30 -14.84 6.10
N ASP A 21 -1.06 -14.79 5.01
CA ASP A 21 -2.47 -15.10 4.98
C ASP A 21 -2.85 -15.81 3.67
N PRO A 22 -3.06 -17.14 3.67
CA PRO A 22 -3.45 -17.87 2.48
C PRO A 22 -4.87 -17.51 1.99
N TYR A 23 -5.66 -16.81 2.80
CA TYR A 23 -7.02 -16.36 2.47
C TYR A 23 -7.10 -14.88 2.09
N PHE A 24 -5.97 -14.18 2.00
CA PHE A 24 -5.89 -12.76 1.65
C PHE A 24 -6.74 -12.40 0.42
N GLN A 25 -6.63 -13.21 -0.64
CA GLN A 25 -7.35 -13.04 -1.92
C GLN A 25 -8.88 -13.09 -1.79
N LYS A 26 -9.42 -13.67 -0.72
CA LYS A 26 -10.88 -13.70 -0.47
C LYS A 26 -11.38 -12.44 0.21
N VAL A 27 -10.49 -11.66 0.83
CA VAL A 27 -10.81 -10.50 1.67
C VAL A 27 -10.68 -9.20 0.88
N ILE A 28 -9.62 -9.09 0.08
CA ILE A 28 -9.29 -7.88 -0.66
C ILE A 28 -10.20 -7.65 -1.87
N ARG A 29 -10.33 -6.38 -2.24
CA ARG A 29 -11.00 -5.91 -3.45
C ARG A 29 -10.10 -4.88 -4.15
N PRO A 30 -10.26 -4.70 -5.47
CA PRO A 30 -9.61 -3.61 -6.19
C PRO A 30 -9.87 -2.26 -5.52
N ASN A 31 -8.85 -1.40 -5.46
CA ASN A 31 -8.85 -0.08 -4.83
C ASN A 31 -8.97 -0.07 -3.30
N ASP A 32 -8.83 -1.22 -2.63
CA ASP A 32 -8.63 -1.23 -1.19
C ASP A 32 -7.29 -0.60 -0.80
N ILE A 33 -7.21 -0.09 0.43
CA ILE A 33 -5.99 0.41 1.05
C ILE A 33 -5.48 -0.66 1.99
N LEU A 34 -4.23 -1.10 1.78
CA LEU A 34 -3.61 -2.07 2.67
C LEU A 34 -3.02 -1.35 3.88
N VAL A 35 -3.50 -1.67 5.08
CA VAL A 35 -2.94 -1.11 6.32
C VAL A 35 -2.17 -2.17 7.08
N SER A 36 -0.95 -1.85 7.51
CA SER A 36 -0.10 -2.74 8.30
C SER A 36 0.47 -2.07 9.55
N GLY A 37 1.10 -2.87 10.40
CA GLY A 37 1.78 -2.42 11.60
C GLY A 37 3.11 -1.70 11.31
N ASN A 38 4.01 -1.76 12.29
CA ASN A 38 5.37 -1.25 12.13
C ASN A 38 6.22 -2.25 11.35
N GLY A 39 7.17 -1.74 10.56
CA GLY A 39 8.14 -2.55 9.85
C GLY A 39 7.58 -3.25 8.61
N PHE A 40 6.66 -2.60 7.90
CA PHE A 40 6.20 -3.14 6.62
C PHE A 40 7.35 -3.21 5.62
N GLY A 41 7.47 -4.34 4.91
CA GLY A 41 8.56 -4.58 3.97
C GLY A 41 9.91 -4.90 4.60
N TYR A 42 10.01 -5.16 5.91
CA TYR A 42 11.22 -5.75 6.51
C TYR A 42 11.45 -7.17 5.99
N GLY A 43 12.69 -7.46 5.56
CA GLY A 43 13.04 -8.75 4.94
C GLY A 43 12.59 -8.91 3.48
N SER A 44 11.86 -7.94 2.94
CA SER A 44 11.48 -7.88 1.53
C SER A 44 12.65 -7.36 0.68
N SER A 45 13.64 -8.21 0.46
CA SER A 45 14.67 -7.99 -0.58
C SER A 45 14.12 -8.23 -2.00
N ARG A 46 12.85 -8.63 -2.13
CA ARG A 46 12.24 -9.00 -3.40
C ARG A 46 11.45 -7.82 -3.94
N GLU A 47 11.82 -7.36 -5.14
CA GLU A 47 11.11 -6.31 -5.90
C GLU A 47 9.62 -6.63 -6.08
N HIS A 48 9.25 -7.92 -6.01
CA HIS A 48 7.88 -8.36 -6.29
C HIS A 48 6.84 -7.95 -5.24
N ALA A 49 7.23 -7.56 -4.01
CA ALA A 49 6.24 -7.18 -3.00
C ALA A 49 5.38 -5.98 -3.45
N ALA A 50 5.99 -5.00 -4.13
CA ALA A 50 5.29 -3.84 -4.66
C ALA A 50 4.42 -4.24 -5.88
N THR A 51 4.99 -4.98 -6.83
CA THR A 51 4.28 -5.40 -8.05
C THR A 51 3.14 -6.39 -7.76
N ASP A 52 3.28 -7.30 -6.81
CA ASP A 52 2.24 -8.22 -6.35
C ASP A 52 1.06 -7.45 -5.72
N THR A 53 1.37 -6.36 -4.99
CA THR A 53 0.36 -5.48 -4.39
C THR A 53 -0.40 -4.71 -5.48
N LEU A 54 0.32 -4.12 -6.43
CA LEU A 54 -0.26 -3.43 -7.59
C LEU A 54 -1.03 -4.38 -8.51
N ALA A 55 -0.62 -5.64 -8.63
CA ALA A 55 -1.33 -6.67 -9.39
C ALA A 55 -2.74 -6.92 -8.83
N ASN A 56 -2.95 -6.70 -7.52
CA ASN A 56 -4.25 -6.72 -6.86
C ASN A 56 -5.03 -5.39 -6.96
N SER A 57 -4.53 -4.41 -7.71
CA SER A 57 -5.10 -3.05 -7.81
C SER A 57 -5.14 -2.31 -6.47
N ILE A 58 -4.17 -2.60 -5.59
CA ILE A 58 -3.94 -1.86 -4.35
C ILE A 58 -2.82 -0.86 -4.64
N HIS A 59 -3.15 0.43 -4.62
CA HIS A 59 -2.24 1.51 -5.00
C HIS A 59 -1.67 2.27 -3.79
N LEU A 60 -2.20 2.00 -2.59
CA LEU A 60 -1.78 2.65 -1.35
C LEU A 60 -1.61 1.63 -0.23
N VAL A 61 -0.41 1.63 0.36
CA VAL A 61 -0.11 0.95 1.61
C VAL A 61 0.09 1.99 2.70
N VAL A 62 -0.56 1.80 3.84
CA VAL A 62 -0.38 2.61 5.04
C VAL A 62 0.26 1.74 6.11
N ALA A 63 1.33 2.20 6.74
CA ALA A 63 2.00 1.45 7.80
C ALA A 63 2.34 2.35 8.98
N GLY A 64 2.68 1.74 10.11
CA GLY A 64 3.25 2.47 11.23
C GLY A 64 4.71 2.86 10.98
N SER A 65 5.41 2.05 10.18
CA SER A 65 6.71 2.38 9.59
C SER A 65 7.02 1.44 8.42
N PHE A 66 7.83 1.89 7.47
CA PHE A 66 8.36 1.06 6.36
C PHE A 66 9.84 0.73 6.53
N SER A 67 10.31 -0.30 5.84
CA SER A 67 11.75 -0.51 5.65
C SER A 67 12.30 0.48 4.61
N ASN A 68 13.53 0.97 4.81
CA ASN A 68 14.18 1.91 3.88
C ASN A 68 14.25 1.36 2.44
N ILE A 69 14.44 0.04 2.28
CA ILE A 69 14.52 -0.61 0.96
C ILE A 69 13.15 -0.64 0.29
N PHE A 70 12.10 -0.98 1.04
CA PHE A 70 10.74 -1.04 0.50
C PHE A 70 10.24 0.34 0.05
N SER A 71 10.59 1.41 0.78
CA SER A 71 10.18 2.78 0.42
C SER A 71 10.65 3.20 -0.97
N ARG A 72 11.89 2.85 -1.36
CA ARG A 72 12.46 3.17 -2.67
C ARG A 72 11.81 2.35 -3.78
N ASN A 73 11.77 1.03 -3.60
CA ASN A 73 11.19 0.12 -4.59
C ASN A 73 9.69 0.40 -4.85
N SER A 74 8.96 0.85 -3.83
CA SER A 74 7.54 1.19 -3.98
C SER A 74 7.34 2.37 -4.92
N ILE A 75 8.17 3.42 -4.79
CA ILE A 75 8.13 4.59 -5.69
C ILE A 75 8.46 4.18 -7.12
N ASP A 76 9.52 3.39 -7.31
CA ASP A 76 9.95 2.95 -8.65
C ASP A 76 8.82 2.19 -9.38
N ASN A 77 8.04 1.40 -8.64
CA ASN A 77 6.92 0.62 -9.18
C ASN A 77 5.57 1.36 -9.17
N GLY A 78 5.48 2.58 -8.64
CA GLY A 78 4.22 3.34 -8.55
C GLY A 78 3.29 2.94 -7.39
N LEU A 79 3.78 2.20 -6.40
CA LEU A 79 3.05 1.91 -5.16
C LEU A 79 3.28 3.03 -4.13
N MET A 80 2.19 3.67 -3.67
CA MET A 80 2.30 4.68 -2.62
C MET A 80 2.45 4.03 -1.24
N GLY A 81 3.44 4.50 -0.47
CA GLY A 81 3.60 4.19 0.95
C GLY A 81 3.33 5.43 1.79
N LEU A 82 2.50 5.29 2.82
CA LEU A 82 2.21 6.35 3.79
C LEU A 82 2.45 5.87 5.22
N GLU A 83 3.34 6.54 5.94
CA GLU A 83 3.50 6.30 7.38
C GLU A 83 2.43 7.09 8.14
N LEU A 84 1.53 6.38 8.82
CA LEU A 84 0.47 6.99 9.63
C LEU A 84 0.29 6.24 10.96
N PRO A 85 1.22 6.40 11.92
CA PRO A 85 1.20 5.66 13.19
C PRO A 85 -0.10 5.84 13.98
N ARG A 86 -0.76 7.01 13.87
CA ARG A 86 -2.04 7.26 14.52
C ARG A 86 -3.13 6.32 14.01
N LEU A 87 -3.26 6.14 12.69
CA LEU A 87 -4.24 5.22 12.12
C LEU A 87 -4.03 3.80 12.63
N VAL A 88 -2.78 3.32 12.60
CA VAL A 88 -2.42 1.98 13.07
C VAL A 88 -2.78 1.79 14.55
N ARG A 89 -2.50 2.79 15.39
CA ARG A 89 -2.88 2.75 16.82
C ARG A 89 -4.39 2.68 17.00
N ARG A 90 -5.16 3.48 16.26
CA ARG A 90 -6.63 3.50 16.36
C ARG A 90 -7.25 2.19 15.86
N LEU A 91 -6.77 1.64 14.75
CA LEU A 91 -7.20 0.32 14.26
C LEU A 91 -6.91 -0.79 15.27
N ARG A 92 -5.74 -0.80 15.92
CA ARG A 92 -5.43 -1.79 16.96
C ARG A 92 -6.34 -1.68 18.18
N ALA A 93 -6.76 -0.47 18.53
CA ALA A 93 -7.69 -0.24 19.63
C ALA A 93 -9.12 -0.66 19.28
N ALA A 94 -9.57 -0.36 18.05
CA ALA A 94 -10.91 -0.72 17.57
C ALA A 94 -11.06 -2.22 17.27
N PHE A 95 -9.97 -2.85 16.82
CA PHE A 95 -9.93 -4.27 16.44
C PHE A 95 -8.81 -5.00 17.21
N PRO A 96 -9.00 -5.24 18.53
CA PRO A 96 -8.03 -5.97 19.33
C PRO A 96 -7.83 -7.38 18.77
N LYS A 97 -6.59 -7.84 18.71
CA LYS A 97 -6.26 -9.19 18.24
C LYS A 97 -6.80 -10.23 19.24
N ASP A 98 -7.54 -11.20 18.73
CA ASP A 98 -7.82 -12.43 19.47
C ASP A 98 -6.54 -13.27 19.53
N ALA A 99 -6.03 -13.49 20.74
CA ALA A 99 -4.82 -14.28 20.97
C ALA A 99 -5.01 -15.78 20.71
N LYS A 100 -6.26 -16.28 20.75
CA LYS A 100 -6.58 -17.69 20.53
C LYS A 100 -6.80 -17.99 19.05
N ASN A 101 -7.48 -17.08 18.34
CA ASN A 101 -7.80 -17.24 16.91
C ASN A 101 -7.50 -15.95 16.14
N PRO A 102 -6.22 -15.63 15.88
CA PRO A 102 -5.87 -14.41 15.17
C PRO A 102 -6.37 -14.45 13.73
N ILE A 103 -7.19 -13.47 13.34
CA ILE A 103 -7.54 -13.24 11.94
C ILE A 103 -6.44 -12.36 11.33
N PRO A 104 -5.63 -12.86 10.36
CA PRO A 104 -4.48 -12.12 9.85
C PRO A 104 -4.88 -10.88 9.06
N THR A 105 -5.92 -11.00 8.23
CA THR A 105 -6.44 -9.91 7.38
C THR A 105 -7.95 -9.84 7.48
N PHE A 106 -8.48 -8.64 7.65
CA PHE A 106 -9.92 -8.38 7.63
C PHE A 106 -10.19 -6.96 7.12
N ARG A 107 -11.41 -6.74 6.64
CA ARG A 107 -11.86 -5.41 6.22
C ARG A 107 -12.38 -4.66 7.44
N THR A 108 -11.87 -3.46 7.67
CA THR A 108 -12.24 -2.61 8.81
C THR A 108 -13.51 -1.82 8.54
N GLY A 109 -13.85 -1.60 7.27
CA GLY A 109 -14.92 -0.67 6.86
C GLY A 109 -14.53 0.81 6.98
N TRP A 110 -13.30 1.10 7.41
CA TRP A 110 -12.79 2.47 7.51
C TRP A 110 -12.36 2.98 6.15
N THR A 111 -12.47 4.28 5.92
CA THR A 111 -12.00 4.92 4.69
C THR A 111 -10.92 5.94 5.01
N LEU A 112 -10.00 6.09 4.05
CA LEU A 112 -8.93 7.07 4.09
C LEU A 112 -8.84 7.74 2.74
N GLU A 113 -8.76 9.06 2.75
CA GLU A 113 -8.48 9.91 1.60
C GLU A 113 -7.18 10.65 1.87
N TRP A 114 -6.29 10.72 0.87
CA TRP A 114 -5.03 11.42 0.97
C TRP A 114 -4.97 12.53 -0.08
N ASP A 115 -5.08 13.77 0.37
CA ASP A 115 -4.77 14.95 -0.44
C ASP A 115 -3.25 15.15 -0.44
N VAL A 116 -2.61 14.57 -1.45
CA VAL A 116 -1.16 14.63 -1.63
C VAL A 116 -0.66 16.06 -1.83
N LYS A 117 -1.45 16.94 -2.48
CA LYS A 117 -1.05 18.33 -2.74
C LYS A 117 -1.03 19.18 -1.47
N LYS A 118 -1.94 18.90 -0.54
CA LYS A 118 -2.02 19.57 0.75
C LYS A 118 -1.32 18.81 1.87
N SER A 119 -0.72 17.66 1.56
CA SER A 119 -0.11 16.74 2.52
C SER A 119 -1.04 16.44 3.70
N MET A 120 -2.31 16.18 3.39
CA MET A 120 -3.37 16.03 4.38
C MET A 120 -4.09 14.71 4.17
N VAL A 121 -4.28 13.95 5.25
CA VAL A 121 -5.11 12.75 5.25
C VAL A 121 -6.42 13.00 5.96
N HIS A 122 -7.49 12.40 5.45
CA HIS A 122 -8.83 12.41 6.02
C HIS A 122 -9.23 10.96 6.27
N VAL A 123 -9.59 10.62 7.50
CA VAL A 123 -9.97 9.27 7.91
C VAL A 123 -11.39 9.28 8.46
N GLN A 124 -12.17 8.27 8.06
CA GLN A 124 -13.49 7.95 8.62
C GLN A 124 -13.46 6.56 9.24
N GLU A 125 -13.78 6.48 10.53
CA GLU A 125 -13.75 5.24 11.30
C GLU A 125 -15.04 4.43 11.13
N GLY A 126 -15.13 3.66 10.06
CA GLY A 126 -16.32 2.86 9.77
C GLY A 126 -17.54 3.74 9.48
N GLU A 127 -18.69 3.10 9.28
CA GLU A 127 -19.93 3.83 9.04
C GLU A 127 -20.39 4.56 10.32
N GLY A 128 -20.50 5.89 10.25
CA GLY A 128 -20.97 6.72 11.37
C GLY A 128 -19.97 6.95 12.51
N GLY A 129 -18.75 6.43 12.44
CA GLY A 129 -17.72 6.68 13.46
C GLY A 129 -17.01 8.02 13.34
N GLU A 130 -15.94 8.20 14.12
CA GLU A 130 -15.19 9.45 14.18
C GLU A 130 -14.55 9.81 12.83
N LYS A 131 -14.55 11.11 12.50
CA LYS A 131 -13.76 11.67 11.40
C LYS A 131 -12.61 12.46 11.96
N TRP A 132 -11.43 12.27 11.40
CA TRP A 132 -10.28 13.08 11.78
C TRP A 132 -9.35 13.32 10.61
N THR A 133 -8.54 14.37 10.74
CA THR A 133 -7.54 14.74 9.76
C THR A 133 -6.17 14.80 10.40
N GLU A 134 -5.14 14.59 9.60
CA GLU A 134 -3.75 14.67 10.03
C GLU A 134 -2.88 15.18 8.89
N LYS A 135 -1.97 16.11 9.22
CA LYS A 135 -0.94 16.53 8.28
C LYS A 135 0.13 15.46 8.25
N VAL A 136 0.48 15.00 7.05
CA VAL A 136 1.51 13.98 6.82
C VAL A 136 2.73 14.61 6.14
N GLY A 137 3.80 13.82 5.96
CA GLY A 137 4.99 14.27 5.25
C GLY A 137 4.68 14.64 3.80
N ASP A 138 5.37 15.65 3.28
CA ASP A 138 5.23 16.06 1.89
C ASP A 138 5.81 14.98 0.97
N ILE A 139 5.07 14.63 -0.10
CA ILE A 139 5.64 13.86 -1.20
C ILE A 139 6.36 14.85 -2.12
N PRO A 140 7.66 14.68 -2.39
CA PRO A 140 8.38 15.53 -3.33
C PRO A 140 7.69 15.58 -4.71
N PRO A 141 7.59 16.75 -5.37
CA PRO A 141 6.87 16.88 -6.65
C PRO A 141 7.31 15.89 -7.74
N ASN A 142 8.60 15.61 -7.84
CA ASN A 142 9.15 14.61 -8.76
C ASN A 142 8.60 13.20 -8.50
N VAL A 143 8.37 12.84 -7.23
CA VAL A 143 7.75 11.55 -6.86
C VAL A 143 6.25 11.57 -7.20
N GLN A 144 5.57 12.71 -7.03
CA GLN A 144 4.17 12.85 -7.44
C GLN A 144 4.01 12.68 -8.96
N GLU A 145 4.94 13.23 -9.74
CA GLU A 145 4.97 13.10 -11.20
C GLU A 145 5.21 11.65 -11.65
N ILE A 146 6.03 10.88 -10.93
CA ILE A 146 6.27 9.46 -11.20
C ILE A 146 5.04 8.60 -10.89
N ILE A 147 4.36 8.89 -9.78
CA ILE A 147 3.24 8.06 -9.30
C ILE A 147 1.96 8.34 -10.08
N ALA A 148 1.71 9.60 -10.49
CA ALA A 148 0.51 9.98 -11.24
C ALA A 148 0.22 9.14 -12.51
N PRO A 149 1.21 8.80 -13.36
CA PRO A 149 1.03 7.91 -14.51
C PRO A 149 1.07 6.41 -14.17
N GLY A 150 1.31 6.04 -12.91
CA GLY A 150 1.36 4.64 -12.47
C GLY A 150 2.75 4.06 -12.22
N GLY A 151 3.78 4.90 -12.04
CA GLY A 151 5.15 4.48 -11.73
C GLY A 151 6.19 4.99 -12.73
N LEU A 152 7.47 4.70 -12.47
CA LEU A 152 8.61 5.27 -13.21
C LEU A 152 8.63 4.84 -14.67
N GLU A 153 8.28 3.58 -14.95
CA GLU A 153 8.26 3.04 -16.31
C GLU A 153 7.18 3.72 -17.18
N GLU A 154 5.97 3.88 -16.64
CA GLU A 154 4.86 4.54 -17.34
C GLU A 154 5.11 6.03 -17.49
N TRP A 155 5.74 6.68 -16.50
CA TRP A 155 6.22 8.05 -16.62
C TRP A 155 7.23 8.21 -17.76
N CYS A 156 8.24 7.34 -17.86
CA CYS A 156 9.22 7.36 -18.95
C CYS A 156 8.57 7.20 -20.33
N LYS A 157 7.62 6.27 -20.49
CA LYS A 157 6.86 6.11 -21.75
C LYS A 157 6.07 7.37 -22.09
N HIS A 158 5.45 7.99 -21.09
CA HIS A 158 4.66 9.21 -21.26
C HIS A 158 5.54 10.41 -21.68
N GLU A 159 6.72 10.57 -21.08
CA GLU A 159 7.66 11.65 -21.44
C GLU A 159 8.27 11.46 -22.83
N LEU A 160 8.61 10.23 -23.23
CA LEU A 160 9.09 9.94 -24.59
C LEU A 160 8.03 10.26 -25.65
N ASN A 161 6.75 10.03 -25.36
CA ASN A 161 5.64 10.36 -26.27
C ASN A 161 5.33 11.86 -26.34
N LYS A 162 5.75 12.67 -25.35
CA LYS A 162 5.64 14.14 -25.43
C LYS A 162 6.76 14.79 -26.23
N ALA A 163 7.91 14.11 -26.33
CA ALA A 163 9.12 14.63 -26.96
C ALA A 163 9.24 14.30 -28.47
N GLY A 164 8.33 13.49 -29.01
CA GLY A 164 8.23 13.13 -30.43
C GLY A 164 7.01 13.77 -31.09
#